data_AF-G7EM38-F1
#
_entry.id   AF-G7EM38-F1
#
_cell.length_a   1.000
_cell.length_b   1.000
_cell.length_c   1.000
_cell.angle_alpha   90.00
_cell.angle_beta   90.00
_cell.angle_gamma   90.00
#
_symmetry.space_group_name_H-M   'P 1'
#
loop_
_entity.id
_entity.type
_entity.pdbx_description
1 polymer ?
#
loop_
_entity_poly.entity_id
_entity_poly.type
_entity_poly.pdbx_seq_one_letter_code
_entity_poly.pdbx_strand_id
1 'polypeptide(L)'
;MSKSKVISTDDILATLCHSVTGVLTSASGNGISYSAMVQKITRTCMRPDIGCFVLFDGGFTGLVITNFTSQAAMEIYGDYMRNMGMPEDEIAHSHLSDDVSNVLGELMNQIVGDFTSKVREQLHTSITQNQPKMMAINKQVQISVDTTMDRPQARRVTFTTSKQNIFTWN
;
A
#
# COMPACT_ATOMS: atom_id res chain seq x y z
N MET A 1 -5.49 -29.53 21.69
CA MET A 1 -4.26 -28.71 21.61
C MET A 1 -4.15 -28.19 20.19
N SER A 2 -4.46 -26.92 19.93
CA SER A 2 -4.26 -26.34 18.61
C SER A 2 -2.76 -26.23 18.36
N LYS A 3 -2.26 -26.82 17.27
CA LYS A 3 -0.87 -26.63 16.84
C LYS A 3 -0.60 -25.13 16.77
N SER A 4 0.48 -24.68 17.41
CA SER A 4 1.01 -23.34 17.19
C SER A 4 1.18 -23.16 15.68
N LYS A 5 0.35 -22.31 15.06
CA LYS A 5 0.41 -22.04 13.63
C LYS A 5 1.59 -21.11 13.42
N VAL A 6 2.69 -21.65 12.91
CA VAL A 6 3.83 -20.84 12.49
C VAL A 6 3.36 -19.95 11.34
N ILE A 7 3.48 -18.63 11.52
CA ILE A 7 3.11 -17.64 10.51
C ILE A 7 4.30 -17.48 9.56
N SER A 8 4.05 -17.71 8.27
CA SER A 8 5.04 -17.56 7.22
C SER A 8 5.08 -16.12 6.68
N THR A 9 6.13 -15.77 5.93
CA THR A 9 6.19 -14.48 5.23
C THR A 9 5.03 -14.31 4.23
N ASP A 10 4.56 -15.41 3.63
CA ASP A 10 3.43 -15.38 2.70
C ASP A 10 2.11 -15.10 3.42
N ASP A 11 1.94 -15.56 4.66
CA ASP A 11 0.78 -15.22 5.51
C ASP A 11 0.78 -13.71 5.84
N ILE A 12 1.95 -13.14 6.14
CA ILE A 12 2.09 -11.69 6.40
C ILE A 12 1.75 -10.89 5.15
N LEU A 13 2.24 -11.29 3.97
CA LEU A 13 1.91 -10.65 2.70
C LEU A 13 0.41 -10.75 2.39
N ALA A 14 -0.23 -11.89 2.68
CA ALA A 14 -1.67 -12.03 2.54
C ALA A 14 -2.43 -11.08 3.48
N THR A 15 -2.02 -10.97 4.74
CA THR A 15 -2.59 -10.00 5.70
C THR A 15 -2.45 -8.56 5.20
N LEU A 16 -1.31 -8.21 4.59
CA LEU A 16 -1.11 -6.92 3.95
C LEU A 16 -2.14 -6.71 2.83
N CYS A 17 -2.25 -7.66 1.89
CA CYS A 17 -3.19 -7.58 0.76
C CYS A 17 -4.65 -7.44 1.22
N HIS A 18 -5.06 -8.15 2.28
CA HIS A 18 -6.39 -8.00 2.88
C HIS A 18 -6.60 -6.61 3.48
N SER A 19 -5.57 -6.02 4.07
CA SER A 19 -5.63 -4.66 4.63
C SER A 19 -5.76 -3.62 3.53
N VAL A 20 -4.97 -3.75 2.44
CA VAL A 20 -5.09 -2.89 1.25
C VAL A 20 -6.50 -2.94 0.66
N THR A 21 -6.97 -4.15 0.36
CA THR A 21 -8.28 -4.34 -0.27
C THR A 21 -9.41 -3.88 0.63
N GLY A 22 -9.36 -4.18 1.93
CA GLY A 22 -10.39 -3.79 2.89
C GLY A 22 -10.53 -2.28 3.01
N VAL A 23 -9.43 -1.58 3.28
CA VAL A 23 -9.46 -0.11 3.46
C VAL A 23 -9.83 0.59 2.17
N LEU A 24 -9.20 0.25 1.04
CA LEU A 24 -9.48 0.94 -0.22
C LEU A 24 -10.88 0.63 -0.75
N THR A 25 -11.41 -0.58 -0.55
CA THR A 25 -12.80 -0.90 -0.91
C THR A 25 -13.78 -0.13 -0.05
N SER A 26 -13.52 -0.03 1.26
CA SER A 26 -14.36 0.75 2.17
C SER A 26 -14.33 2.24 1.85
N ALA A 27 -13.16 2.79 1.51
CA ALA A 27 -12.98 4.20 1.22
C ALA A 27 -13.58 4.60 -0.15
N SER A 28 -13.28 3.83 -1.19
CA SER A 28 -13.78 4.10 -2.55
C SER A 28 -15.22 3.66 -2.77
N GLY A 29 -15.78 2.80 -1.92
CA GLY A 29 -17.10 2.20 -2.14
C GLY A 29 -17.12 1.23 -3.34
N ASN A 30 -15.97 0.99 -3.96
CA ASN A 30 -15.78 0.19 -5.16
C ASN A 30 -14.82 -0.97 -4.86
N GLY A 31 -15.05 -2.12 -5.50
CA GLY A 31 -14.24 -3.32 -5.26
C GLY A 31 -12.80 -3.16 -5.71
N ILE A 32 -11.86 -3.33 -4.78
CA ILE A 32 -10.42 -3.47 -5.08
C ILE A 32 -10.03 -4.94 -5.00
N SER A 33 -9.34 -5.43 -6.04
CA SER A 33 -8.85 -6.81 -6.12
C SER A 33 -7.34 -6.84 -6.25
N TYR A 34 -6.73 -7.97 -5.89
CA TYR A 34 -5.30 -8.20 -6.08
C TYR A 34 -5.05 -9.53 -6.79
N SER A 35 -3.94 -9.58 -7.54
CA SER A 35 -3.50 -10.80 -8.19
C SER A 35 -2.99 -11.80 -7.16
N ALA A 36 -3.47 -13.04 -7.25
CA ALA A 36 -2.95 -14.15 -6.45
C ALA A 36 -1.47 -14.45 -6.75
N MET A 37 -0.93 -13.95 -7.86
CA MET A 37 0.48 -14.10 -8.21
C MET A 37 1.34 -13.09 -7.46
N VAL A 38 2.08 -13.57 -6.46
CA VAL A 38 3.16 -12.82 -5.82
C VAL A 38 4.46 -13.02 -6.61
N GLN A 39 5.02 -11.94 -7.14
CA GLN A 39 6.21 -12.00 -7.98
C GLN A 39 7.46 -11.75 -7.15
N LYS A 40 8.45 -12.65 -7.24
CA LYS A 40 9.79 -12.37 -6.69
C LYS A 40 10.47 -11.33 -7.58
N ILE A 41 10.90 -10.23 -6.99
CA ILE A 41 11.60 -9.16 -7.70
C ILE A 41 13.02 -9.00 -7.14
N THR A 42 13.91 -8.41 -7.91
CA THR A 42 15.30 -8.13 -7.51
C THR A 42 15.52 -6.67 -7.14
N ARG A 43 14.62 -5.77 -7.55
CA ARG A 43 14.73 -4.33 -7.32
C ARG A 43 13.38 -3.73 -6.97
N THR A 44 13.37 -2.98 -5.88
CA THR A 44 12.30 -2.11 -5.44
C THR A 44 12.47 -0.73 -6.07
N CYS A 45 11.57 -0.38 -6.99
CA CYS A 45 11.59 0.92 -7.65
C CYS A 45 10.25 1.61 -7.46
N MET A 46 10.30 2.92 -7.21
CA MET A 46 9.17 3.80 -7.44
C MET A 46 9.13 4.15 -8.93
N ARG A 47 7.98 3.91 -9.56
CA ARG A 47 7.70 4.26 -10.94
C ARG A 47 7.17 5.70 -10.99
N PRO A 48 7.23 6.35 -12.17
CA PRO A 48 6.59 7.65 -12.35
C PRO A 48 5.10 7.61 -11.99
N ASP A 49 4.53 8.78 -11.73
CA ASP A 49 3.21 9.07 -11.18
C ASP A 49 3.27 9.30 -9.66
N ILE A 50 2.70 8.39 -8.86
CA ILE A 50 2.58 8.58 -7.40
C ILE A 50 3.14 7.36 -6.68
N GLY A 51 4.25 7.58 -5.99
CA GLY A 51 4.90 6.62 -5.11
C GLY A 51 4.55 6.89 -3.65
N CYS A 52 4.40 5.83 -2.87
CA CYS A 52 4.36 5.89 -1.41
C CYS A 52 5.35 4.88 -0.86
N PHE A 53 6.04 5.23 0.24
CA PHE A 53 6.84 4.24 0.94
C PHE A 53 6.68 4.32 2.46
N VAL A 54 6.74 3.15 3.10
CA VAL A 54 6.56 2.96 4.54
C VAL A 54 7.59 1.94 5.03
N LEU A 55 8.25 2.27 6.14
CA LEU A 55 9.19 1.42 6.86
C LEU A 55 8.52 0.86 8.11
N PHE A 56 8.72 -0.43 8.32
CA PHE A 56 8.32 -1.18 9.50
C PHE A 56 9.55 -1.60 10.27
N ASP A 57 9.48 -1.53 11.59
CA ASP A 57 10.53 -2.01 12.49
C ASP A 57 9.93 -2.72 13.72
N GLY A 58 10.70 -3.58 14.38
CA GLY A 58 10.27 -4.38 15.53
C GLY A 58 10.42 -5.88 15.32
N GLY A 59 9.34 -6.65 15.51
CA GLY A 59 9.35 -8.12 15.36
C GLY A 59 9.81 -8.62 13.98
N PHE A 60 9.68 -7.77 12.96
CA PHE A 60 10.43 -7.86 11.70
C PHE A 60 10.61 -6.44 11.16
N THR A 61 11.64 -6.26 10.35
CA THR A 61 11.89 -5.01 9.63
C THR A 61 11.51 -5.19 8.17
N GLY A 62 10.91 -4.17 7.56
CA GLY A 62 10.49 -4.23 6.17
C GLY A 62 10.26 -2.86 5.55
N LEU A 63 10.36 -2.79 4.23
CA LEU A 63 9.95 -1.64 3.43
C LEU A 63 8.77 -2.08 2.56
N VAL A 64 7.72 -1.27 2.54
CA VAL A 64 6.65 -1.38 1.56
C VAL A 64 6.71 -0.16 0.65
N ILE A 65 6.71 -0.39 -0.65
CA ILE A 65 6.58 0.66 -1.66
C ILE A 65 5.31 0.44 -2.47
N THR A 66 4.43 1.43 -2.46
CA THR A 66 3.26 1.46 -3.34
C THR A 66 3.52 2.35 -4.53
N ASN A 67 3.13 1.89 -5.72
CA ASN A 67 3.13 2.66 -6.94
C ASN A 67 1.71 2.72 -7.50
N PHE A 68 1.11 3.89 -7.47
CA PHE A 68 -0.15 4.15 -8.13
C PHE A 68 0.12 4.68 -9.54
N THR A 69 -0.57 4.12 -10.53
CA THR A 69 -0.68 4.79 -11.83
C THR A 69 -1.53 6.05 -11.64
N SER A 70 -1.29 7.06 -12.48
CA SER A 70 -2.09 8.29 -12.50
C SER A 70 -3.60 8.01 -12.51
N GLN A 71 -4.03 7.02 -13.30
CA GLN A 71 -5.45 6.64 -13.41
C GLN A 71 -5.98 5.97 -12.14
N ALA A 72 -5.22 5.05 -11.55
CA ALA A 72 -5.63 4.39 -10.30
C ALA A 72 -5.71 5.37 -9.13
N ALA A 73 -4.74 6.29 -9.03
CA ALA A 73 -4.74 7.34 -8.02
C ALA A 73 -5.99 8.22 -8.10
N MET A 74 -6.31 8.69 -9.32
CA MET A 74 -7.47 9.57 -9.55
C MET A 74 -8.79 8.85 -9.36
N GLU A 75 -8.87 7.56 -9.70
CA GLU A 75 -10.06 6.76 -9.41
C GLU A 75 -10.28 6.62 -7.90
N ILE A 76 -9.27 6.16 -7.15
CA ILE A 76 -9.38 5.96 -5.71
C ILE A 76 -9.70 7.29 -5.00
N TYR A 77 -8.97 8.35 -5.34
CA TYR A 77 -9.19 9.69 -4.78
C TYR A 77 -10.60 10.20 -5.11
N GLY A 78 -11.00 10.18 -6.38
CA GLY A 78 -12.29 10.71 -6.80
C GLY A 78 -13.45 9.94 -6.19
N ASP A 79 -13.35 8.61 -6.14
CA ASP A 79 -14.39 7.76 -5.54
C ASP A 79 -14.50 8.02 -4.02
N TYR A 80 -13.37 8.18 -3.33
CA TYR A 80 -13.36 8.55 -1.92
C TYR A 80 -13.97 9.95 -1.67
N MET A 81 -13.62 10.95 -2.48
CA MET A 81 -14.21 12.30 -2.39
C MET A 81 -15.73 12.30 -2.64
N ARG A 82 -16.19 11.57 -3.66
CA ARG A 82 -17.62 11.40 -3.96
C ARG A 82 -18.36 10.75 -2.79
N ASN A 83 -17.77 9.74 -2.16
CA ASN A 83 -18.37 9.08 -1.00
C ASN A 83 -18.46 10.00 0.22
N MET A 84 -17.57 10.99 0.33
CA MET A 84 -17.67 12.06 1.33
C MET A 84 -18.65 13.18 0.94
N GLY A 85 -19.30 13.10 -0.23
CA GLY A 85 -20.29 14.07 -0.68
C GLY A 85 -19.70 15.31 -1.36
N MET A 86 -18.42 15.27 -1.77
CA MET A 86 -17.79 16.38 -2.48
C MET A 86 -18.36 16.53 -3.91
N PRO A 87 -18.68 17.76 -4.35
CA PRO A 87 -19.09 18.05 -5.73
C PRO A 87 -18.00 17.74 -6.77
N GLU A 88 -18.38 17.27 -7.97
CA GLU A 88 -17.43 16.92 -9.04
C GLU A 88 -16.55 18.10 -9.50
N ASP A 89 -17.06 19.32 -9.40
CA ASP A 89 -16.34 20.55 -9.74
C ASP A 89 -15.26 20.93 -8.71
N GLU A 90 -15.32 20.38 -7.50
CA GLU A 90 -14.31 20.56 -6.46
C GLU A 90 -13.24 19.45 -6.45
N ILE A 91 -13.50 18.33 -7.15
CA ILE A 91 -12.55 17.22 -7.23
C ILE A 91 -11.36 17.64 -8.10
N ALA A 92 -10.15 17.47 -7.57
CA ALA A 92 -8.93 17.77 -8.29
C ALA A 92 -8.88 17.00 -9.63
N HIS A 93 -8.51 17.69 -10.71
CA HIS A 93 -8.38 17.09 -12.05
C HIS A 93 -6.97 16.56 -12.35
N SER A 94 -5.99 16.91 -11.52
CA SER A 94 -4.59 16.49 -11.70
C SER A 94 -4.17 15.55 -10.58
N HIS A 95 -3.60 14.41 -10.96
CA HIS A 95 -3.00 13.44 -10.03
C HIS A 95 -1.82 14.04 -9.25
N LEU A 96 -1.21 15.12 -9.74
CA LEU A 96 -0.12 15.82 -9.07
C LEU A 96 -0.61 16.84 -8.02
N SER A 97 -1.92 16.96 -7.81
CA SER A 97 -2.46 17.83 -6.76
C SER A 97 -2.02 17.37 -5.37
N ASP A 98 -1.76 18.33 -4.49
CA ASP A 98 -1.49 18.07 -3.07
C ASP A 98 -2.66 17.34 -2.42
N ASP A 99 -3.90 17.62 -2.83
CA ASP A 99 -5.10 16.96 -2.31
C ASP A 99 -5.10 15.46 -2.59
N VAL A 100 -4.75 15.07 -3.81
CA VAL A 100 -4.65 13.65 -4.22
C VAL A 100 -3.59 12.96 -3.38
N SER A 101 -2.42 13.60 -3.22
CA SER A 101 -1.33 13.05 -2.42
C SER A 101 -1.70 12.92 -0.95
N ASN A 102 -2.38 13.92 -0.37
CA ASN A 102 -2.80 13.93 1.03
C ASN A 102 -3.82 12.83 1.31
N VAL A 103 -4.84 12.71 0.47
CA VAL A 103 -5.88 11.68 0.61
C VAL A 103 -5.30 10.29 0.46
N LEU A 104 -4.48 10.05 -0.57
CA LEU A 104 -3.82 8.76 -0.73
C LEU A 104 -2.86 8.47 0.44
N GLY A 105 -2.18 9.48 0.97
CA GLY A 105 -1.35 9.35 2.17
C GLY A 105 -2.15 8.94 3.40
N GLU A 106 -3.34 9.51 3.59
CA GLU A 106 -4.25 9.15 4.68
C GLU A 106 -4.80 7.71 4.52
N LEU A 107 -5.20 7.32 3.31
CA LEU A 107 -5.61 5.94 3.04
C LEU A 107 -4.46 4.97 3.29
N MET A 108 -3.23 5.33 2.91
CA MET A 108 -2.04 4.54 3.20
C MET A 108 -1.77 4.44 4.71
N ASN A 109 -1.95 5.52 5.48
CA ASN A 109 -1.89 5.50 6.94
C ASN A 109 -2.86 4.47 7.52
N GLN A 110 -4.10 4.48 7.06
CA GLN A 110 -5.14 3.56 7.52
C GLN A 110 -4.82 2.10 7.17
N ILE A 111 -4.35 1.84 5.94
CA ILE A 111 -3.93 0.49 5.52
C ILE A 111 -2.79 -0.04 6.40
N VAL A 112 -1.78 0.80 6.63
CA VAL A 112 -0.62 0.44 7.46
C VAL A 112 -1.05 0.19 8.91
N GLY A 113 -1.92 1.03 9.46
CA GLY A 113 -2.46 0.86 10.82
C GLY A 113 -3.31 -0.40 11.00
N ASP A 114 -4.17 -0.71 10.03
CA ASP A 114 -4.96 -1.95 10.01
C ASP A 114 -4.05 -3.19 9.90
N PHE A 115 -3.06 -3.13 9.00
CA PHE A 115 -2.06 -4.19 8.85
C PHE A 115 -1.26 -4.44 10.14
N THR A 116 -0.68 -3.39 10.75
CA THR A 116 0.15 -3.58 11.94
C THR A 116 -0.66 -4.02 13.14
N SER A 117 -1.93 -3.61 13.26
CA SER A 117 -2.85 -4.11 14.28
C SER A 117 -3.11 -5.60 14.12
N LYS A 118 -3.45 -6.06 12.91
CA LYS A 118 -3.67 -7.49 12.61
C LYS A 118 -2.42 -8.32 12.87
N VAL A 119 -1.25 -7.82 12.46
CA VAL A 119 0.00 -8.55 12.66
C VAL A 119 0.40 -8.59 14.13
N ARG A 120 0.19 -7.51 14.89
CA ARG A 120 0.41 -7.49 16.34
C ARG A 120 -0.45 -8.53 17.06
N GLU A 121 -1.72 -8.66 16.67
CA GLU A 121 -2.62 -9.68 17.21
C GLU A 121 -2.17 -11.09 16.85
N GLN A 122 -1.74 -11.31 15.60
CA GLN A 122 -1.35 -12.62 15.09
C GLN A 122 0.01 -13.12 15.59
N LEU A 123 1.01 -12.24 15.68
CA LEU A 123 2.39 -12.59 16.06
C LEU A 123 2.69 -12.34 17.54
N HIS A 124 1.78 -11.72 18.29
CA HIS A 124 2.00 -11.28 19.66
C HIS A 124 3.29 -10.44 19.83
N THR A 125 3.62 -9.63 18.82
CA THR A 125 4.83 -8.79 18.78
C THR A 125 4.49 -7.32 18.56
N SER A 126 5.38 -6.41 18.97
CA SER A 126 5.25 -4.98 18.67
C SER A 126 5.92 -4.64 17.34
N ILE A 127 5.20 -3.92 16.49
CA ILE A 127 5.73 -3.35 15.26
C ILE A 127 5.52 -1.84 15.37
N THR A 128 6.56 -1.08 15.06
CA THR A 128 6.50 0.36 14.86
C THR A 128 6.57 0.65 13.37
N GLN A 129 5.92 1.73 12.96
CA GLN A 129 5.89 2.18 11.58
C GLN A 129 6.28 3.66 11.53
N ASN A 130 6.97 4.07 10.46
CA ASN A 130 7.06 5.49 10.16
C ASN A 130 5.79 5.97 9.45
N GLN A 131 5.63 7.29 9.33
CA GLN A 131 4.56 7.83 8.50
C GLN A 131 4.85 7.54 7.01
N PRO A 132 3.84 7.09 6.24
CA PRO A 132 3.90 6.97 4.80
C PRO A 132 4.30 8.30 4.17
N LYS A 133 5.32 8.24 3.32
CA LYS A 133 5.76 9.41 2.56
C LYS A 133 5.29 9.28 1.12
N MET A 134 4.37 10.16 0.75
CA MET A 134 3.87 10.30 -0.62
C MET A 134 4.86 11.13 -1.43
N MET A 135 5.13 10.68 -2.64
CA MET A 135 6.04 11.35 -3.57
C MET A 135 5.44 11.31 -4.97
N ALA A 136 5.17 12.49 -5.53
CA ALA A 136 4.94 12.63 -6.95
C ALA A 136 6.28 12.52 -7.68
N ILE A 137 6.37 11.59 -8.63
CA ILE A 137 7.64 11.19 -9.24
C ILE A 137 7.53 11.29 -10.75
N ASN A 138 8.43 12.04 -11.38
CA ASN A 138 8.51 12.16 -12.85
C ASN A 138 9.56 11.24 -13.48
N LYS A 139 10.36 10.52 -12.67
CA LYS A 139 11.44 9.62 -13.10
C LYS A 139 11.54 8.41 -12.19
N GLN A 140 11.86 7.24 -12.72
CA GLN A 140 12.02 6.05 -11.87
C GLN A 140 13.08 6.28 -10.78
N VAL A 141 12.70 6.06 -9.52
CA VAL A 141 13.60 6.15 -8.36
C VAL A 141 13.78 4.76 -7.77
N GLN A 142 15.03 4.35 -7.54
CA GLN A 142 15.31 3.13 -6.79
C GLN A 142 15.42 3.48 -5.31
N ILE A 143 14.68 2.76 -4.47
CA ILE A 143 14.84 2.82 -3.01
C ILE A 143 15.57 1.57 -2.56
N SER A 144 16.68 1.76 -1.89
CA SER A 144 17.37 0.76 -1.09
C SER A 144 17.34 1.20 0.37
N VAL A 145 16.91 0.32 1.26
CA VAL A 145 17.05 0.54 2.70
C VAL A 145 18.26 -0.24 3.14
N ASP A 146 19.18 0.45 3.79
CA ASP A 146 20.32 -0.20 4.43
C ASP A 146 19.84 -0.81 5.75
N THR A 147 19.07 -1.89 5.63
CA THR A 147 18.73 -2.74 6.78
C THR A 147 19.86 -3.74 6.96
N THR A 148 20.27 -3.98 8.20
CA THR A 148 21.14 -5.10 8.61
C THR A 148 20.44 -6.47 8.46
N MET A 149 19.72 -6.67 7.36
CA MET A 149 19.07 -7.92 6.98
C MET A 149 20.03 -8.69 6.08
N ASP A 150 20.54 -9.83 6.57
CA ASP A 150 21.47 -10.68 5.81
C ASP A 150 20.90 -11.15 4.46
N ARG A 151 19.57 -11.25 4.31
CA ARG A 151 18.87 -11.74 3.10
C ARG A 151 17.51 -11.07 2.89
N PRO A 152 17.46 -9.83 2.35
CA PRO A 152 16.18 -9.18 2.06
C PRO A 152 15.41 -9.95 0.97
N GLN A 153 14.10 -10.09 1.18
CA GLN A 153 13.20 -10.70 0.19
C GLN A 153 12.26 -9.64 -0.36
N ALA A 154 12.41 -9.31 -1.65
CA ALA A 154 11.50 -8.40 -2.32
C ALA A 154 10.38 -9.18 -3.03
N ARG A 155 9.14 -8.66 -2.91
CA ARG A 155 7.93 -9.30 -3.46
C ARG A 155 7.03 -8.22 -4.02
N ARG A 156 6.53 -8.43 -5.24
CA ARG A 156 5.54 -7.56 -5.86
C ARG A 156 4.17 -8.21 -5.89
N VAL A 157 3.16 -7.43 -5.50
CA VAL A 157 1.74 -7.74 -5.68
C VAL A 157 1.11 -6.65 -6.53
N THR A 158 0.27 -7.07 -7.47
CA THR A 158 -0.48 -6.16 -8.36
C THR A 158 -1.92 -6.09 -7.91
N PHE A 159 -2.43 -4.88 -7.80
CA PHE A 159 -3.81 -4.56 -7.45
C PHE A 159 -4.52 -3.95 -8.66
N THR A 160 -5.82 -4.14 -8.72
CA THR A 160 -6.68 -3.66 -9.79
C THR A 160 -7.94 -3.02 -9.20
N THR A 161 -8.26 -1.82 -9.66
CA THR A 161 -9.46 -1.08 -9.28
C THR A 161 -10.68 -1.54 -10.07
N SER A 162 -11.86 -0.98 -9.76
CA SER A 162 -13.11 -1.30 -10.45
C SER A 162 -13.09 -0.98 -11.94
N LYS A 163 -12.39 0.11 -12.33
CA LYS A 163 -12.19 0.50 -13.74
C LYS A 163 -10.96 -0.14 -14.39
N GLN A 164 -10.44 -1.21 -13.79
CA GLN A 164 -9.26 -1.95 -14.27
C GLN A 164 -7.95 -1.16 -14.27
N ASN A 165 -7.86 -0.08 -13.49
CA ASN A 165 -6.61 0.64 -13.30
C ASN A 165 -5.70 -0.13 -12.33
N ILE A 166 -4.40 -0.11 -12.61
CA ILE A 166 -3.42 -0.93 -11.91
C ILE A 166 -2.62 -0.08 -10.92
N PHE A 167 -2.33 -0.66 -9.75
CA PHE A 167 -1.29 -0.19 -8.85
C PHE A 167 -0.55 -1.38 -8.24
N THR A 168 0.67 -1.17 -7.74
CA THR A 168 1.52 -2.27 -7.26
C THR A 168 2.13 -1.98 -5.92
N TRP A 169 2.24 -3.00 -5.08
CA TRP A 169 3.01 -2.97 -3.83
C TRP A 169 4.27 -3.83 -3.99
N ASN A 170 5.42 -3.31 -3.57
CA ASN A 170 6.73 -3.97 -3.62
C ASN A 170 7.41 -4.03 -2.26
#